data_AF-A0A7S3G997-F1
#
_entry.id   AF-A0A7S3G997-F1
#
_cell.length_a   1.000
_cell.length_b   1.000
_cell.length_c   1.000
_cell.angle_alpha   90.00
_cell.angle_beta   90.00
_cell.angle_gamma   90.00
#
_symmetry.space_group_name_H-M   'P 1'
#
loop_
_entity.id
_entity.type
_entity.pdbx_description
1 polymer ?
#
loop_
_entity_poly.entity_id
_entity_poly.type
_entity_poly.pdbx_seq_one_letter_code
_entity_poly.pdbx_strand_id
1 'polypeptide(L)'
;MRGPEEWFDQLSQVKETSLKKKKKKKRLTSLENFDQTRIPSSGVVLTSPRSVEACLRLGVDPKELVKRPVSSFKEAGITDELVSVRYEHYETRRLEKLDAVRQMRKNMLETDEPLDTAQHAYAAPPIAEGSQDDGSTMIEKERKRVEMQKERHAKEIQQMVNYQLKMNKIMEENIRKIEEAKRKEEQKKKEMIKMQQEWEAEKRRKELEKKREEELQEKKRQELAVRMLEQEREREEKERQKERQRKQEAERNEAIARAKREEARKRTEANLIREREIAAEKERQRQEAEIRRIEALQEQKRAMAIERAKKREEAEERIHQVLESNQLKLAKKREVLEAKQRHNEERRIAFERKREEEAEERRRQEEEKERLRQAVVEEAHREMERKKQKVRS
;
A
#
# COMPACT_ATOMS: atom_id res chain seq x y z
N MET A 1 14.15 -84.14 -1.86
CA MET A 1 14.09 -84.47 -3.30
C MET A 1 12.65 -84.32 -3.77
N ARG A 2 12.43 -83.77 -4.96
CA ARG A 2 11.18 -83.83 -5.76
C ARG A 2 11.59 -83.96 -7.23
N GLY A 3 10.79 -84.66 -8.04
CA GLY A 3 11.22 -85.13 -9.36
C GLY A 3 11.08 -84.09 -10.49
N PRO A 4 11.77 -84.27 -11.63
CA PRO A 4 11.73 -83.31 -12.75
C PRO A 4 10.38 -83.22 -13.52
N GLU A 5 9.38 -84.02 -13.16
CA GLU A 5 8.17 -84.24 -14.00
C GLU A 5 7.02 -83.26 -13.69
N GLU A 6 7.00 -82.61 -12.52
CA GLU A 6 5.92 -81.68 -12.11
C GLU A 6 5.68 -80.54 -13.14
N TRP A 7 6.71 -80.10 -13.87
CA TRP A 7 6.57 -79.05 -14.89
C TRP A 7 5.81 -79.52 -16.15
N PHE A 8 5.87 -80.81 -16.46
CA PHE A 8 5.26 -81.38 -17.66
C PHE A 8 3.74 -81.50 -17.49
N ASP A 9 3.29 -81.93 -16.31
CA ASP A 9 1.87 -81.91 -15.95
C ASP A 9 1.31 -80.49 -15.85
N GLN A 10 2.08 -79.54 -15.31
CA GLN A 10 1.68 -78.12 -15.33
C GLN A 10 1.50 -77.61 -16.77
N LEU A 11 2.42 -77.93 -17.69
CA LEU A 11 2.25 -77.60 -19.11
C LEU A 11 1.05 -78.30 -19.75
N SER A 12 0.78 -79.56 -19.38
CA SER A 12 -0.38 -80.31 -19.88
C SER A 12 -1.71 -79.69 -19.43
N GLN A 13 -1.82 -79.28 -18.16
CA GLN A 13 -2.97 -78.55 -17.63
C GLN A 13 -3.13 -77.15 -18.26
N VAL A 14 -2.02 -76.44 -18.51
CA VAL A 14 -2.02 -75.17 -19.25
C VAL A 14 -2.48 -75.36 -20.71
N LYS A 15 -2.10 -76.47 -21.36
CA LYS A 15 -2.54 -76.83 -22.72
C LYS A 15 -4.05 -77.12 -22.76
N GLU A 16 -4.58 -77.91 -21.83
CA GLU A 16 -6.02 -78.17 -21.73
C GLU A 16 -6.85 -76.91 -21.45
N THR A 17 -6.42 -76.09 -20.49
CA THR A 17 -7.14 -74.86 -20.12
C THR A 17 -7.05 -73.79 -21.22
N SER A 18 -6.01 -73.82 -22.06
CA SER A 18 -5.89 -73.02 -23.29
C SER A 18 -6.81 -73.50 -24.43
N LEU A 19 -7.13 -74.80 -24.49
CA LEU A 19 -8.08 -75.37 -25.46
C LEU A 19 -9.54 -75.07 -25.08
N LYS A 20 -9.89 -75.11 -23.79
CA LYS A 20 -11.25 -74.86 -23.27
C LYS A 20 -11.69 -73.39 -23.39
N LYS A 21 -10.78 -72.43 -23.66
CA LYS A 21 -11.09 -71.00 -23.88
C LYS A 21 -11.14 -70.65 -25.36
N LYS A 22 -12.37 -70.55 -25.93
CA LYS A 22 -12.63 -70.08 -27.30
C LYS A 22 -11.89 -68.75 -27.57
N LYS A 23 -10.78 -68.79 -28.32
CA LYS A 23 -9.96 -67.61 -28.64
C LYS A 23 -10.72 -66.65 -29.55
N LYS A 24 -11.34 -65.61 -28.97
CA LYS A 24 -11.73 -64.39 -29.73
C LYS A 24 -10.49 -63.90 -30.47
N LYS A 25 -10.52 -63.82 -31.80
CA LYS A 25 -9.42 -63.27 -32.61
C LYS A 25 -9.11 -61.86 -32.09
N LYS A 26 -7.93 -61.66 -31.46
CA LYS A 26 -7.51 -60.32 -31.03
C LYS A 26 -7.38 -59.46 -32.28
N ARG A 27 -8.18 -58.40 -32.39
CA ARG A 27 -8.04 -57.42 -33.49
C ARG A 27 -6.68 -56.75 -33.33
N LEU A 28 -5.90 -56.66 -34.41
CA LEU A 28 -4.60 -56.01 -34.40
C LEU A 28 -4.79 -54.49 -34.27
N THR A 29 -4.06 -53.90 -33.34
CA THR A 29 -4.07 -52.47 -33.03
C THR A 29 -2.98 -51.77 -33.84
N SER A 30 -3.37 -50.85 -34.70
CA SER A 30 -2.50 -50.12 -35.63
C SER A 30 -2.74 -48.62 -35.58
N LEU A 31 -1.88 -47.83 -36.25
CA LEU A 31 -1.92 -46.37 -36.26
C LEU A 31 -3.22 -45.75 -36.81
N GLU A 32 -4.04 -46.55 -37.48
CA GLU A 32 -5.36 -46.18 -38.00
C GLU A 32 -6.52 -46.51 -37.04
N ASN A 33 -6.33 -47.41 -36.05
CA ASN A 33 -7.43 -47.94 -35.23
C ASN A 33 -7.18 -47.99 -33.71
N PHE A 34 -6.04 -47.48 -33.23
CA PHE A 34 -5.75 -47.39 -31.81
C PHE A 34 -6.53 -46.26 -31.11
N ASP A 35 -6.83 -46.47 -29.83
CA ASP A 35 -7.44 -45.44 -28.99
C ASP A 35 -6.39 -44.37 -28.65
N GLN A 36 -6.55 -43.19 -29.24
CA GLN A 36 -5.67 -42.04 -28.97
C GLN A 36 -5.90 -41.41 -27.59
N THR A 37 -6.97 -41.74 -26.87
CA THR A 37 -7.33 -41.11 -25.58
C THR A 37 -6.98 -41.96 -24.36
N ARG A 38 -6.72 -43.26 -24.55
CA ARG A 38 -6.55 -44.20 -23.44
C ARG A 38 -5.45 -45.23 -23.71
N ILE A 39 -4.45 -45.27 -22.83
CA ILE A 39 -3.50 -46.37 -22.77
C ILE A 39 -4.25 -47.64 -22.32
N PRO A 40 -4.18 -48.77 -23.06
CA PRO A 40 -4.82 -50.01 -22.66
C PRO A 40 -4.14 -50.60 -21.41
N SER A 41 -4.89 -51.31 -20.57
CA SER A 41 -4.38 -51.90 -19.32
C SER A 41 -3.27 -52.95 -19.50
N SER A 42 -3.03 -53.39 -20.73
CA SER A 42 -1.88 -54.22 -21.12
C SER A 42 -0.58 -53.44 -21.33
N GLY A 43 -0.57 -52.11 -21.23
CA GLY A 43 0.59 -51.23 -21.46
C GLY A 43 1.04 -51.10 -22.92
N VAL A 44 0.84 -52.14 -23.73
CA VAL A 44 1.13 -52.19 -25.17
C VAL A 44 0.03 -51.47 -25.96
N VAL A 45 0.35 -50.28 -26.51
CA VAL A 45 -0.57 -49.44 -27.30
C VAL A 45 -0.81 -49.98 -28.71
N LEU A 46 0.24 -50.45 -29.39
CA LEU A 46 0.20 -50.93 -30.78
C LEU A 46 0.58 -52.42 -30.84
N THR A 47 -0.13 -53.20 -31.65
CA THR A 47 0.09 -54.66 -31.80
C THR A 47 0.19 -55.12 -33.26
N SER A 48 -0.02 -54.24 -34.24
CA SER A 48 0.27 -54.50 -35.66
C SER A 48 1.78 -54.42 -35.92
N PRO A 49 2.45 -55.47 -36.45
CA PRO A 49 3.90 -55.50 -36.65
C PRO A 49 4.44 -54.29 -37.43
N ARG A 50 3.90 -54.00 -38.63
CA ARG A 50 4.26 -52.81 -39.43
C ARG A 50 4.00 -51.47 -38.73
N SER A 51 3.14 -51.39 -37.70
CA SER A 51 2.99 -50.17 -36.89
C SER A 51 4.08 -50.05 -35.83
N VAL A 52 4.45 -51.17 -35.19
CA VAL A 52 5.56 -51.20 -34.21
C VAL A 52 6.90 -50.94 -34.91
N GLU A 53 7.12 -51.53 -36.08
CA GLU A 53 8.34 -51.31 -36.85
C GLU A 53 8.47 -49.87 -37.35
N ALA A 54 7.39 -49.24 -37.82
CA ALA A 54 7.40 -47.82 -38.18
C ALA A 54 7.73 -46.90 -36.98
N CYS A 55 7.31 -47.27 -35.76
CA CYS A 55 7.71 -46.57 -34.54
C CYS A 55 9.21 -46.76 -34.25
N LEU A 56 9.72 -47.98 -34.39
CA LEU A 56 11.13 -48.33 -34.17
C LEU A 56 12.07 -47.62 -35.18
N ARG A 57 11.73 -47.60 -36.47
CA ARG A 57 12.50 -46.92 -37.53
C ARG A 57 12.63 -45.40 -37.31
N LEU A 58 11.71 -44.80 -36.56
CA LEU A 58 11.71 -43.36 -36.22
C LEU A 58 12.09 -43.06 -34.76
N GLY A 59 12.34 -44.08 -33.93
CA GLY A 59 12.69 -43.90 -32.51
C GLY A 59 11.56 -43.33 -31.63
N VAL A 60 10.29 -43.52 -31.99
CA VAL A 60 9.12 -42.99 -31.25
C VAL A 60 8.53 -44.07 -30.33
N ASP A 61 8.31 -43.79 -29.04
CA ASP A 61 7.57 -44.70 -28.14
C ASP A 61 6.06 -44.65 -28.49
N PRO A 62 5.39 -45.78 -28.80
CA PRO A 62 3.95 -45.85 -29.00
C PRO A 62 3.08 -45.18 -27.92
N LYS A 63 3.58 -45.00 -26.69
CA LYS A 63 2.91 -44.26 -25.61
C LYS A 63 2.86 -42.75 -25.85
N GLU A 64 3.87 -42.17 -26.51
CA GLU A 64 3.87 -40.72 -26.80
C GLU A 64 2.76 -40.32 -27.76
N LEU A 65 2.34 -41.25 -28.63
CA LEU A 65 1.26 -41.05 -29.60
C LEU A 65 -0.13 -40.92 -28.95
N VAL A 66 -0.27 -41.30 -27.67
CA VAL A 66 -1.52 -41.22 -26.91
C VAL A 66 -1.67 -39.82 -26.30
N LYS A 67 -2.81 -39.18 -26.54
CA LYS A 67 -3.19 -37.86 -26.04
C LYS A 67 -3.26 -37.87 -24.50
N ARG A 68 -2.51 -36.97 -23.88
CA ARG A 68 -2.58 -36.70 -22.44
C ARG A 68 -3.69 -35.69 -22.11
N PRO A 69 -4.38 -35.80 -20.96
CA PRO A 69 -5.33 -34.79 -20.52
C PRO A 69 -4.61 -33.51 -20.06
N VAL A 70 -5.25 -32.35 -20.24
CA VAL A 70 -4.72 -31.02 -19.86
C VAL A 70 -4.33 -30.97 -18.36
N SER A 71 -5.10 -31.65 -17.51
CA SER A 71 -4.80 -31.78 -16.07
C SER A 71 -3.44 -32.40 -15.76
N SER A 72 -2.86 -33.21 -16.67
CA SER A 72 -1.51 -33.78 -16.51
C SER A 72 -0.37 -32.80 -16.82
N PHE A 73 -0.68 -31.54 -17.13
CA PHE A 73 0.28 -30.45 -17.36
C PHE A 73 0.18 -29.34 -16.30
N LYS A 74 -0.76 -29.47 -15.33
CA LYS A 74 -0.95 -28.52 -14.25
C LYS A 74 -0.03 -28.85 -13.06
N GLU A 75 0.95 -28.00 -12.84
CA GLU A 75 1.93 -28.09 -11.75
C GLU A 75 1.70 -26.97 -10.72
N ALA A 76 2.23 -27.13 -9.51
CA ALA A 76 2.07 -26.11 -8.47
C ALA A 76 2.76 -24.79 -8.87
N GLY A 77 2.04 -23.67 -8.77
CA GLY A 77 2.55 -22.34 -9.11
C GLY A 77 2.43 -21.93 -10.58
N ILE A 78 1.79 -22.73 -11.44
CA ILE A 78 1.62 -22.43 -12.88
C ILE A 78 0.20 -21.90 -13.16
N THR A 79 0.11 -20.83 -13.97
CA THR A 79 -1.17 -20.26 -14.44
C THR A 79 -1.83 -21.16 -15.49
N ASP A 80 -3.16 -21.22 -15.50
CA ASP A 80 -3.90 -22.08 -16.43
C ASP A 80 -3.68 -21.70 -17.91
N GLU A 81 -3.36 -20.44 -18.21
CA GLU A 81 -2.91 -19.99 -19.53
C GLU A 81 -1.61 -20.70 -19.97
N LEU A 82 -0.60 -20.75 -19.09
CA LEU A 82 0.67 -21.42 -19.38
C LEU A 82 0.51 -22.96 -19.41
N VAL A 83 -0.48 -23.51 -18.71
CA VAL A 83 -0.90 -24.92 -18.87
C VAL A 83 -1.47 -25.15 -20.27
N SER A 84 -2.30 -24.24 -20.80
CA SER A 84 -2.84 -24.34 -22.17
C SER A 84 -1.71 -24.32 -23.21
N VAL A 85 -0.81 -23.33 -23.16
CA VAL A 85 0.33 -23.21 -24.10
C VAL A 85 1.25 -24.44 -24.04
N ARG A 86 1.52 -24.99 -22.85
CA ARG A 86 2.29 -26.24 -22.68
C ARG A 86 1.59 -27.44 -23.32
N TYR A 87 0.27 -27.55 -23.15
CA TYR A 87 -0.55 -28.62 -23.71
C TYR A 87 -0.69 -28.50 -25.24
N GLU A 88 -0.86 -27.30 -25.78
CA GLU A 88 -0.91 -27.01 -27.21
C GLU A 88 0.41 -27.39 -27.90
N HIS A 89 1.55 -26.96 -27.35
CA HIS A 89 2.87 -27.35 -27.86
C HIS A 89 3.11 -28.87 -27.79
N TYR A 90 2.64 -29.54 -26.72
CA TYR A 90 2.69 -31.00 -26.62
C TYR A 90 1.81 -31.67 -27.69
N GLU A 91 0.57 -31.22 -27.88
CA GLU A 91 -0.37 -31.81 -28.83
C GLU A 91 0.08 -31.61 -30.28
N THR A 92 0.65 -30.45 -30.61
CA THR A 92 1.30 -30.20 -31.92
C THR A 92 2.42 -31.21 -32.17
N ARG A 93 3.36 -31.36 -31.22
CA ARG A 93 4.45 -32.36 -31.34
C ARG A 93 3.96 -33.80 -31.36
N ARG A 94 2.84 -34.11 -30.69
CA ARG A 94 2.20 -35.43 -30.76
C ARG A 94 1.64 -35.71 -32.16
N LEU A 95 1.00 -34.72 -32.78
CA LEU A 95 0.46 -34.82 -34.13
C LEU A 95 1.56 -34.93 -35.19
N GLU A 96 2.63 -34.15 -35.07
CA GLU A 96 3.84 -34.26 -35.91
C GLU A 96 4.44 -35.69 -35.86
N LYS A 97 4.67 -36.22 -34.65
CA LYS A 97 5.14 -37.60 -34.46
C LYS A 97 4.16 -38.63 -35.03
N LEU A 98 2.86 -38.46 -34.79
CA LEU A 98 1.84 -39.40 -35.26
C LEU A 98 1.75 -39.44 -36.79
N ASP A 99 1.87 -38.30 -37.47
CA ASP A 99 1.84 -38.26 -38.93
C ASP A 99 3.14 -38.81 -39.54
N ALA A 100 4.31 -38.46 -39.00
CA ALA A 100 5.59 -39.03 -39.45
C ALA A 100 5.62 -40.57 -39.37
N VAL A 101 5.10 -41.16 -38.28
CA VAL A 101 5.02 -42.62 -38.12
C VAL A 101 3.96 -43.24 -39.06
N ARG A 102 2.87 -42.53 -39.36
CA ARG A 102 1.89 -42.96 -40.39
C ARG A 102 2.49 -42.92 -41.80
N GLN A 103 3.23 -41.88 -42.15
CA GLN A 103 3.95 -41.78 -43.42
C GLN A 103 4.98 -42.90 -43.55
N MET A 104 5.82 -43.13 -42.53
CA MET A 104 6.78 -44.25 -42.51
C MET A 104 6.09 -45.61 -42.74
N ARG A 105 4.98 -45.88 -42.05
CA ARG A 105 4.18 -47.09 -42.26
C ARG A 105 3.59 -47.18 -43.66
N LYS A 106 3.13 -46.07 -44.25
CA LYS A 106 2.63 -46.03 -45.64
C LYS A 106 3.76 -46.34 -46.63
N ASN A 107 4.91 -45.70 -46.48
CA ASN A 107 6.07 -45.93 -47.35
C ASN A 107 6.51 -47.40 -47.32
N MET A 108 6.50 -48.04 -46.14
CA MET A 108 6.76 -49.48 -46.02
C MET A 108 5.71 -50.34 -46.77
N LEU A 109 4.44 -49.95 -46.78
CA LEU A 109 3.40 -50.64 -47.57
C LEU A 109 3.56 -50.44 -49.08
N GLU A 110 4.22 -49.35 -49.51
CA GLU A 110 4.47 -49.02 -50.92
C GLU A 110 5.82 -49.53 -51.44
N THR A 111 6.73 -49.96 -50.56
CA THR A 111 8.09 -50.43 -50.93
C THR A 111 8.25 -51.97 -50.85
N ASP A 112 7.32 -52.69 -50.23
CA ASP A 112 7.39 -54.16 -50.07
C ASP A 112 7.07 -54.91 -51.38
N GLU A 113 8.02 -55.00 -52.31
CA GLU A 113 8.08 -56.14 -53.26
C GLU A 113 8.54 -57.43 -52.56
N PRO A 114 8.14 -58.62 -53.04
CA PRO A 114 8.47 -59.89 -52.39
C PRO A 114 9.91 -60.34 -52.67
N LEU A 115 10.74 -60.48 -51.61
CA LEU A 115 12.07 -61.06 -51.72
C LEU A 115 12.00 -62.59 -51.89
N ASP A 116 12.18 -63.11 -53.11
CA ASP A 116 12.60 -64.50 -53.37
C ASP A 116 13.18 -64.71 -54.79
N THR A 117 14.49 -64.99 -54.96
CA THR A 117 15.11 -65.70 -56.12
C THR A 117 16.65 -65.83 -56.03
N ALA A 118 17.23 -66.77 -56.78
CA ALA A 118 18.68 -66.95 -56.95
C ALA A 118 19.09 -67.70 -58.26
N GLN A 119 20.38 -67.67 -58.61
CA GLN A 119 21.18 -68.56 -59.52
C GLN A 119 21.17 -68.42 -61.08
N HIS A 120 22.41 -68.32 -61.65
CA HIS A 120 22.94 -68.98 -62.90
C HIS A 120 22.50 -68.48 -64.32
N ALA A 121 23.21 -68.70 -65.48
CA ALA A 121 24.61 -69.08 -65.83
C ALA A 121 24.97 -69.00 -67.38
N TYR A 122 26.26 -68.79 -67.73
CA TYR A 122 27.15 -69.19 -68.90
C TYR A 122 26.69 -69.49 -70.38
N ALA A 123 27.56 -69.22 -71.41
CA ALA A 123 28.04 -70.14 -72.52
C ALA A 123 28.71 -69.47 -73.80
N ALA A 124 29.33 -70.26 -74.73
CA ALA A 124 30.12 -69.88 -75.97
C ALA A 124 29.97 -70.97 -77.12
N PRO A 125 30.90 -71.40 -78.07
CA PRO A 125 32.32 -71.07 -78.42
C PRO A 125 32.80 -70.84 -79.95
N PRO A 126 33.42 -71.73 -80.81
CA PRO A 126 34.65 -71.37 -81.64
C PRO A 126 34.94 -71.96 -83.10
N ILE A 127 36.12 -71.60 -83.72
CA ILE A 127 37.17 -72.47 -84.42
C ILE A 127 37.42 -72.67 -85.99
N ALA A 128 38.73 -72.74 -86.38
CA ALA A 128 39.52 -73.42 -87.49
C ALA A 128 39.42 -73.12 -89.05
N GLU A 129 40.33 -73.59 -89.98
CA GLU A 129 41.84 -73.77 -90.09
C GLU A 129 42.33 -74.38 -91.47
N GLY A 130 43.62 -74.16 -91.91
CA GLY A 130 44.45 -75.00 -92.87
C GLY A 130 44.41 -74.77 -94.41
N SER A 131 45.34 -75.20 -95.31
CA SER A 131 46.80 -75.59 -95.24
C SER A 131 47.44 -76.01 -96.63
N GLN A 132 48.69 -75.55 -96.96
CA GLN A 132 49.73 -76.13 -97.91
C GLN A 132 49.45 -76.25 -99.45
N ASP A 133 50.32 -76.65 -100.43
CA ASP A 133 51.76 -76.50 -100.86
C ASP A 133 51.96 -77.15 -102.30
N ASP A 134 53.11 -77.27 -103.00
CA ASP A 134 53.99 -76.25 -103.66
C ASP A 134 54.65 -76.69 -105.02
N GLY A 135 55.80 -77.41 -105.03
CA GLY A 135 56.77 -77.47 -106.18
C GLY A 135 56.68 -78.69 -107.13
N SER A 136 57.34 -78.76 -108.31
CA SER A 136 58.43 -77.96 -108.91
C SER A 136 58.30 -77.85 -110.46
N THR A 137 58.99 -76.88 -111.08
CA THR A 137 59.53 -76.83 -112.47
C THR A 137 60.44 -75.58 -112.47
N MET A 138 61.61 -75.74 -111.86
CA MET A 138 62.10 -74.77 -110.86
C MET A 138 62.29 -73.33 -111.37
N ILE A 139 62.93 -73.13 -112.53
CA ILE A 139 63.39 -71.79 -112.97
C ILE A 139 62.27 -70.94 -113.59
N GLU A 140 61.39 -71.51 -114.41
CA GLU A 140 60.24 -70.77 -114.95
C GLU A 140 59.12 -70.59 -113.91
N LYS A 141 58.92 -71.57 -113.01
CA LYS A 141 58.09 -71.36 -111.82
C LYS A 141 58.74 -70.41 -110.82
N GLU A 142 60.06 -70.21 -110.80
CA GLU A 142 60.68 -69.12 -110.03
C GLU A 142 60.34 -67.77 -110.63
N ARG A 143 60.55 -67.56 -111.94
CA ARG A 143 60.19 -66.28 -112.57
C ARG A 143 58.70 -65.96 -112.41
N LYS A 144 57.81 -66.95 -112.62
CA LYS A 144 56.37 -66.79 -112.36
C LYS A 144 56.01 -66.71 -110.87
N ARG A 145 56.74 -67.33 -109.94
CA ARG A 145 56.53 -67.12 -108.50
C ARG A 145 56.95 -65.72 -108.08
N VAL A 146 58.11 -65.23 -108.50
CA VAL A 146 58.55 -63.85 -108.24
C VAL A 146 57.58 -62.83 -108.84
N GLU A 147 57.00 -63.11 -110.01
CA GLU A 147 55.99 -62.25 -110.63
C GLU A 147 54.64 -62.31 -109.90
N MET A 148 54.12 -63.50 -109.58
CA MET A 148 52.93 -63.67 -108.73
C MET A 148 53.13 -63.16 -107.30
N GLN A 149 54.35 -63.19 -106.77
CA GLN A 149 54.72 -62.65 -105.46
C GLN A 149 54.83 -61.13 -105.50
N LYS A 150 55.34 -60.54 -106.60
CA LYS A 150 55.23 -59.09 -106.84
C LYS A 150 53.78 -58.66 -107.01
N GLU A 151 52.95 -59.42 -107.71
CA GLU A 151 51.50 -59.15 -107.76
C GLU A 151 50.84 -59.30 -106.39
N ARG A 152 51.16 -60.35 -105.62
CA ARG A 152 50.64 -60.55 -104.26
C ARG A 152 51.05 -59.38 -103.37
N HIS A 153 52.32 -59.00 -103.34
CA HIS A 153 52.80 -57.85 -102.57
C HIS A 153 52.19 -56.53 -103.07
N ALA A 154 51.98 -56.34 -104.37
CA ALA A 154 51.25 -55.18 -104.90
C ALA A 154 49.78 -55.16 -104.43
N LYS A 155 49.11 -56.31 -104.40
CA LYS A 155 47.74 -56.49 -103.90
C LYS A 155 47.66 -56.31 -102.38
N GLU A 156 48.67 -56.77 -101.61
CA GLU A 156 48.81 -56.56 -100.16
C GLU A 156 49.07 -55.08 -99.83
N ILE A 157 49.97 -54.41 -100.56
CA ILE A 157 50.20 -52.97 -100.46
C ILE A 157 48.92 -52.20 -100.82
N GLN A 158 48.21 -52.59 -101.89
CA GLN A 158 46.94 -51.97 -102.28
C GLN A 158 45.85 -52.18 -101.22
N GLN A 159 45.77 -53.36 -100.59
CA GLN A 159 44.89 -53.62 -99.45
C GLN A 159 45.28 -52.77 -98.22
N MET A 160 46.57 -52.62 -97.92
CA MET A 160 47.07 -51.78 -96.83
C MET A 160 46.75 -50.30 -97.07
N VAL A 161 46.96 -49.78 -98.29
CA VAL A 161 46.63 -48.40 -98.68
C VAL A 161 45.12 -48.18 -98.64
N ASN A 162 44.31 -49.14 -99.11
CA ASN A 162 42.85 -49.08 -99.00
C ASN A 162 42.37 -49.12 -97.53
N TYR A 163 43.05 -49.87 -96.66
CA TYR A 163 42.78 -49.90 -95.23
C TYR A 163 43.12 -48.57 -94.55
N GLN A 164 44.29 -47.99 -94.85
CA GLN A 164 44.69 -46.66 -94.36
C GLN A 164 43.72 -45.57 -94.85
N LEU A 165 43.33 -45.58 -96.13
CA LEU A 165 42.31 -44.67 -96.67
C LEU A 165 40.94 -44.84 -95.98
N LYS A 166 40.54 -46.07 -95.65
CA LYS A 166 39.29 -46.34 -94.91
C LYS A 166 39.38 -45.85 -93.46
N MET A 167 40.50 -46.06 -92.78
CA MET A 167 40.72 -45.61 -91.40
C MET A 167 40.80 -44.07 -91.32
N ASN A 168 41.49 -43.42 -92.25
CA ASN A 168 41.55 -41.96 -92.32
C ASN A 168 40.16 -41.35 -92.56
N LYS A 169 39.34 -41.92 -93.46
CA LYS A 169 37.94 -41.49 -93.64
C LYS A 169 37.09 -41.64 -92.38
N ILE A 170 37.23 -42.75 -91.65
CA ILE A 170 36.54 -42.95 -90.36
C ILE A 170 37.02 -41.93 -89.32
N MET A 171 38.31 -41.61 -89.28
CA MET A 171 38.87 -40.59 -88.40
C MET A 171 38.36 -39.18 -88.75
N GLU A 172 38.37 -38.79 -90.03
CA GLU A 172 37.82 -37.52 -90.51
C GLU A 172 36.32 -37.37 -90.20
N GLU A 173 35.52 -38.42 -90.43
CA GLU A 173 34.10 -38.41 -90.07
C GLU A 173 33.89 -38.24 -88.57
N ASN A 174 34.69 -38.91 -87.74
CA ASN A 174 34.58 -38.80 -86.28
C ASN A 174 35.03 -37.41 -85.79
N ILE A 175 36.08 -36.82 -86.37
CA ILE A 175 36.49 -35.44 -86.09
C ILE A 175 35.36 -34.47 -86.44
N ARG A 176 34.76 -34.56 -87.63
CA ARG A 176 33.63 -33.71 -88.03
C ARG A 176 32.41 -33.85 -87.10
N LYS A 177 32.07 -35.07 -86.69
CA LYS A 177 30.99 -35.35 -85.72
C LYS A 177 31.28 -34.71 -84.34
N ILE A 178 32.54 -34.73 -83.90
CA ILE A 178 32.98 -34.07 -82.64
C ILE A 178 32.94 -32.54 -82.77
N GLU A 179 33.37 -31.97 -83.89
CA GLU A 179 33.33 -30.52 -84.14
C GLU A 179 31.89 -29.99 -84.22
N GLU A 180 30.99 -30.69 -84.92
CA GLU A 180 29.57 -30.36 -84.93
C GLU A 180 28.95 -30.43 -83.53
N ALA A 181 29.27 -31.46 -82.74
CA ALA A 181 28.78 -31.60 -81.37
C ALA A 181 29.24 -30.42 -80.50
N LYS A 182 30.54 -30.08 -80.54
CA LYS A 182 31.10 -28.91 -79.83
C LYS A 182 30.43 -27.61 -80.27
N ARG A 183 30.21 -27.39 -81.57
CA ARG A 183 29.57 -26.16 -82.07
C ARG A 183 28.12 -26.03 -81.59
N LYS A 184 27.38 -27.13 -81.58
CA LYS A 184 26.00 -27.21 -81.03
C LYS A 184 25.99 -26.99 -79.51
N GLU A 185 26.98 -27.48 -78.78
CA GLU A 185 27.13 -27.27 -77.33
C GLU A 185 27.49 -25.81 -76.99
N GLU A 186 28.40 -25.19 -77.75
CA GLU A 186 28.73 -23.78 -77.61
C GLU A 186 27.54 -22.84 -77.86
N GLN A 187 26.71 -23.14 -78.87
CA GLN A 187 25.50 -22.37 -79.15
C GLN A 187 24.55 -22.42 -77.95
N LYS A 188 24.26 -23.62 -77.43
CA LYS A 188 23.45 -23.80 -76.22
C LYS A 188 24.02 -23.08 -74.99
N LYS A 189 25.35 -23.11 -74.79
CA LYS A 189 26.01 -22.37 -73.70
C LYS A 189 25.83 -20.86 -73.86
N LYS A 190 25.98 -20.32 -75.07
CA LYS A 190 25.77 -18.89 -75.38
C LYS A 190 24.31 -18.47 -75.19
N GLU A 191 23.35 -19.33 -75.53
CA GLU A 191 21.91 -19.12 -75.30
C GLU A 191 21.56 -19.14 -73.80
N MET A 192 22.04 -20.13 -73.04
CA MET A 192 21.83 -20.22 -71.59
C MET A 192 22.40 -19.00 -70.84
N ILE A 193 23.58 -18.53 -71.22
CA ILE A 193 24.20 -17.34 -70.61
C ILE A 193 23.36 -16.08 -70.87
N LYS A 194 22.83 -15.90 -72.10
CA LYS A 194 21.91 -14.78 -72.40
C LYS A 194 20.63 -14.86 -71.59
N MET A 195 19.97 -16.02 -71.56
CA MET A 195 18.74 -16.22 -70.81
C MET A 195 18.93 -15.95 -69.30
N GLN A 196 20.08 -16.34 -68.74
CA GLN A 196 20.43 -16.01 -67.36
C GLN A 196 20.65 -14.50 -67.15
N GLN A 197 21.37 -13.83 -68.06
CA GLN A 197 21.60 -12.38 -67.99
C GLN A 197 20.29 -11.58 -68.09
N GLU A 198 19.37 -11.99 -68.97
CA GLU A 198 18.05 -11.39 -69.13
C GLU A 198 17.17 -11.61 -67.87
N TRP A 199 17.20 -12.81 -67.30
CA TRP A 199 16.51 -13.13 -66.04
C TRP A 199 17.06 -12.33 -64.85
N GLU A 200 18.38 -12.21 -64.71
CA GLU A 200 18.99 -11.38 -63.67
C GLU A 200 18.67 -9.90 -63.84
N ALA A 201 18.63 -9.39 -65.08
CA ALA A 201 18.24 -8.01 -65.37
C ALA A 201 16.76 -7.75 -65.05
N GLU A 202 15.86 -8.67 -65.39
CA GLU A 202 14.43 -8.55 -65.06
C GLU A 202 14.21 -8.61 -63.54
N LYS A 203 14.92 -9.49 -62.84
CA LYS A 203 14.87 -9.59 -61.37
C LYS A 203 15.32 -8.29 -60.71
N ARG A 204 16.47 -7.74 -61.11
CA ARG A 204 16.98 -6.45 -60.59
C ARG A 204 16.02 -5.29 -60.90
N ARG A 205 15.31 -5.31 -62.03
CA ARG A 205 14.27 -4.31 -62.35
C ARG A 205 13.10 -4.39 -61.37
N LYS A 206 12.58 -5.60 -61.12
CA LYS A 206 11.47 -5.85 -60.16
C LYS A 206 11.86 -5.51 -58.72
N GLU A 207 13.10 -5.78 -58.31
CA GLU A 207 13.61 -5.38 -56.99
C GLU A 207 13.71 -3.85 -56.85
N LEU A 208 14.18 -3.14 -57.88
CA LEU A 208 14.25 -1.67 -57.89
C LEU A 208 12.86 -1.02 -57.88
N GLU A 209 11.91 -1.61 -58.59
CA GLU A 209 10.50 -1.18 -58.66
C GLU A 209 9.80 -1.33 -57.31
N LYS A 210 9.87 -2.53 -56.72
CA LYS A 210 9.35 -2.82 -55.36
C LYS A 210 9.96 -1.91 -54.30
N LYS A 211 11.28 -1.65 -54.36
CA LYS A 211 11.93 -0.72 -53.42
C LYS A 211 11.40 0.70 -53.52
N ARG A 212 11.09 1.20 -54.72
CA ARG A 212 10.49 2.54 -54.91
C ARG A 212 9.08 2.63 -54.33
N GLU A 213 8.28 1.56 -54.42
CA GLU A 213 6.96 1.50 -53.78
C GLU A 213 7.08 1.48 -52.25
N GLU A 214 8.05 0.76 -51.70
CA GLU A 214 8.34 0.71 -50.26
C GLU A 214 8.79 2.08 -49.73
N GLU A 215 9.74 2.75 -50.40
CA GLU A 215 10.18 4.12 -50.07
C GLU A 215 9.02 5.14 -50.17
N LEU A 216 8.08 4.96 -51.10
CA LEU A 216 6.89 5.83 -51.24
C LEU A 216 5.86 5.57 -50.12
N GLN A 217 5.68 4.31 -49.69
CA GLN A 217 4.83 3.99 -48.55
C GLN A 217 5.44 4.46 -47.23
N GLU A 218 6.75 4.36 -47.06
CA GLU A 218 7.42 4.81 -45.85
C GLU A 218 7.27 6.33 -45.67
N LYS A 219 7.52 7.12 -46.73
CA LYS A 219 7.29 8.58 -46.72
C LYS A 219 5.85 8.94 -46.32
N LYS A 220 4.84 8.26 -46.89
CA LYS A 220 3.44 8.48 -46.51
C LYS A 220 3.15 8.14 -45.05
N ARG A 221 3.81 7.12 -44.47
CA ARG A 221 3.71 6.79 -43.03
C ARG A 221 4.39 7.86 -42.17
N GLN A 222 5.55 8.37 -42.58
CA GLN A 222 6.27 9.44 -41.89
C GLN A 222 5.46 10.76 -41.91
N GLU A 223 4.90 11.15 -43.07
CA GLU A 223 4.02 12.32 -43.22
C GLU A 223 2.76 12.22 -42.32
N LEU A 224 2.11 11.05 -42.28
CA LEU A 224 0.97 10.81 -41.39
C LEU A 224 1.37 10.87 -39.90
N ALA A 225 2.53 10.32 -39.52
CA ALA A 225 3.01 10.37 -38.14
C ALA A 225 3.33 11.80 -37.68
N VAL A 226 3.98 12.61 -38.52
CA VAL A 226 4.24 14.04 -38.25
C VAL A 226 2.92 14.79 -38.07
N ARG A 227 1.96 14.59 -38.97
CA ARG A 227 0.64 15.24 -38.90
C ARG A 227 -0.17 14.86 -37.66
N MET A 228 -0.05 13.62 -37.18
CA MET A 228 -0.67 13.19 -35.93
C MET A 228 -0.03 13.86 -34.71
N LEU A 229 1.31 13.92 -34.66
CA LEU A 229 2.07 14.56 -33.58
C LEU A 229 1.81 16.09 -33.52
N GLU A 230 1.66 16.74 -34.67
CA GLU A 230 1.27 18.15 -34.77
C GLU A 230 -0.13 18.41 -34.21
N GLN A 231 -1.12 17.57 -34.56
CA GLN A 231 -2.47 17.66 -33.96
C GLN A 231 -2.50 17.36 -32.46
N GLU A 232 -1.62 16.48 -31.97
CA GLU A 232 -1.50 16.19 -30.54
C GLU A 232 -0.93 17.39 -29.78
N ARG A 233 0.11 18.05 -30.30
CA ARG A 233 0.67 19.28 -29.72
C ARG A 233 -0.32 20.43 -29.73
N GLU A 234 -1.10 20.62 -30.79
CA GLU A 234 -2.19 21.61 -30.79
C GLU A 234 -3.22 21.35 -29.68
N ARG A 235 -3.61 20.09 -29.47
CA ARG A 235 -4.57 19.71 -28.41
C ARG A 235 -3.97 19.97 -27.04
N GLU A 236 -2.70 19.60 -26.82
CA GLU A 236 -2.02 19.84 -25.55
C GLU A 236 -1.91 21.34 -25.23
N GLU A 237 -1.54 22.18 -26.21
CA GLU A 237 -1.48 23.63 -26.01
C GLU A 237 -2.87 24.23 -25.73
N LYS A 238 -3.92 23.73 -26.40
CA LYS A 238 -5.32 24.16 -26.15
C LYS A 238 -5.81 23.75 -24.76
N GLU A 239 -5.45 22.57 -24.25
CA GLU A 239 -5.76 22.18 -22.86
C GLU A 239 -4.91 22.95 -21.85
N ARG A 240 -3.60 23.14 -22.07
CA ARG A 240 -2.74 23.99 -21.22
C ARG A 240 -3.24 25.44 -21.14
N GLN A 241 -3.83 25.99 -22.21
CA GLN A 241 -4.49 27.30 -22.20
C GLN A 241 -5.78 27.30 -21.36
N LYS A 242 -6.66 26.29 -21.52
CA LYS A 242 -7.87 26.13 -20.69
C LYS A 242 -7.54 25.94 -19.21
N GLU A 243 -6.50 25.18 -18.89
CA GLU A 243 -6.03 24.95 -17.53
C GLU A 243 -5.55 26.26 -16.89
N ARG A 244 -4.75 27.06 -17.61
CA ARG A 244 -4.34 28.40 -17.17
C ARG A 244 -5.53 29.33 -16.93
N GLN A 245 -6.54 29.30 -17.79
CA GLN A 245 -7.78 30.07 -17.60
C GLN A 245 -8.56 29.61 -16.36
N ARG A 246 -8.80 28.31 -16.21
CA ARG A 246 -9.45 27.70 -15.03
C ARG A 246 -8.70 28.02 -13.73
N LYS A 247 -7.37 28.01 -13.76
CA LYS A 247 -6.54 28.37 -12.60
C LYS A 247 -6.68 29.85 -12.24
N GLN A 248 -6.61 30.77 -13.20
CA GLN A 248 -6.85 32.19 -12.96
C GLN A 248 -8.27 32.49 -12.47
N GLU A 249 -9.27 31.77 -12.98
CA GLU A 249 -10.66 31.86 -12.51
C GLU A 249 -10.81 31.34 -11.07
N ALA A 250 -10.19 30.19 -10.75
CA ALA A 250 -10.15 29.64 -9.40
C ALA A 250 -9.46 30.59 -8.42
N GLU A 251 -8.30 31.15 -8.77
CA GLU A 251 -7.56 32.12 -7.96
C GLU A 251 -8.39 33.41 -7.71
N ARG A 252 -9.12 33.90 -8.71
CA ARG A 252 -10.05 35.04 -8.56
C ARG A 252 -11.24 34.70 -7.65
N ASN A 253 -11.88 33.55 -7.86
CA ASN A 253 -13.00 33.10 -7.04
C ASN A 253 -12.59 32.84 -5.58
N GLU A 254 -11.39 32.30 -5.36
CA GLU A 254 -10.84 32.11 -4.02
C GLU A 254 -10.50 33.46 -3.36
N ALA A 255 -9.91 34.41 -4.09
CA ALA A 255 -9.67 35.76 -3.58
C ALA A 255 -10.96 36.47 -3.16
N ILE A 256 -12.03 36.36 -3.96
CA ILE A 256 -13.38 36.88 -3.63
C ILE A 256 -13.94 36.18 -2.38
N ALA A 257 -13.74 34.86 -2.24
CA ALA A 257 -14.16 34.11 -1.06
C ALA A 257 -13.36 34.49 0.21
N ARG A 258 -12.04 34.72 0.09
CA ARG A 258 -11.19 35.24 1.18
C ARG A 258 -11.65 36.63 1.62
N ALA A 259 -11.86 37.55 0.67
CA ALA A 259 -12.34 38.91 0.96
C ALA A 259 -13.70 38.91 1.69
N LYS A 260 -14.67 38.10 1.24
CA LYS A 260 -15.97 37.93 1.91
C LYS A 260 -15.83 37.33 3.32
N ARG A 261 -14.88 36.41 3.55
CA ARG A 261 -14.60 35.86 4.88
C ARG A 261 -13.97 36.89 5.82
N GLU A 262 -13.06 37.72 5.33
CA GLU A 262 -12.51 38.84 6.12
C GLU A 262 -13.56 39.90 6.43
N GLU A 263 -14.42 40.25 5.48
CA GLU A 263 -15.50 41.20 5.71
C GLU A 263 -16.50 40.67 6.74
N ALA A 264 -16.86 39.38 6.67
CA ALA A 264 -17.66 38.72 7.70
C ALA A 264 -17.00 38.76 9.08
N ARG A 265 -15.69 38.49 9.18
CA ARG A 265 -14.92 38.61 10.44
C ARG A 265 -14.97 40.02 11.01
N LYS A 266 -14.64 41.04 10.20
CA LYS A 266 -14.68 42.46 10.59
C LYS A 266 -16.08 42.90 11.04
N ARG A 267 -17.14 42.40 10.39
CA ARG A 267 -18.54 42.61 10.81
C ARG A 267 -18.84 41.94 12.16
N THR A 268 -18.39 40.71 12.42
CA THR A 268 -18.57 40.04 13.73
C THR A 268 -17.75 40.70 14.85
N GLU A 269 -16.52 41.14 14.56
CA GLU A 269 -15.65 41.85 15.50
C GLU A 269 -16.26 43.20 15.89
N ALA A 270 -16.76 43.98 14.92
CA ALA A 270 -17.45 45.24 15.17
C ALA A 270 -18.73 45.08 16.00
N ASN A 271 -19.49 43.99 15.81
CA ASN A 271 -20.66 43.70 16.64
C ASN A 271 -20.26 43.30 18.07
N LEU A 272 -19.24 42.45 18.24
CA LEU A 272 -18.72 42.07 19.56
C LEU A 272 -18.15 43.26 20.34
N ILE A 273 -17.55 44.25 19.65
CA ILE A 273 -17.11 45.50 20.26
C ILE A 273 -18.31 46.31 20.76
N ARG A 274 -19.36 46.51 19.95
CA ARG A 274 -20.59 47.20 20.37
C ARG A 274 -21.28 46.52 21.56
N GLU A 275 -21.33 45.18 21.58
CA GLU A 275 -21.89 44.43 22.71
C GLU A 275 -21.09 44.66 24.00
N ARG A 276 -19.75 44.73 23.90
CA ARG A 276 -18.88 45.08 25.04
C ARG A 276 -19.05 46.52 25.50
N GLU A 277 -19.20 47.47 24.57
CA GLU A 277 -19.47 48.89 24.88
C GLU A 277 -20.80 49.04 25.63
N ILE A 278 -21.87 48.41 25.13
CA ILE A 278 -23.20 48.39 25.77
C ILE A 278 -23.16 47.69 27.15
N ALA A 279 -22.36 46.63 27.29
CA ALA A 279 -22.17 45.96 28.58
C ALA A 279 -21.42 46.85 29.59
N ALA A 280 -20.34 47.51 29.16
CA ALA A 280 -19.56 48.43 29.99
C ALA A 280 -20.34 49.68 30.40
N GLU A 281 -21.19 50.22 29.52
CA GLU A 281 -22.07 51.34 29.85
C GLU A 281 -23.12 50.93 30.90
N LYS A 282 -23.77 49.76 30.73
CA LYS A 282 -24.68 49.19 31.72
C LYS A 282 -23.99 48.83 33.04
N GLU A 283 -22.69 48.55 33.02
CA GLU A 283 -21.90 48.34 34.23
C GLU A 283 -21.63 49.66 34.96
N ARG A 284 -21.22 50.72 34.25
CA ARG A 284 -21.07 52.08 34.82
C ARG A 284 -22.39 52.59 35.42
N GLN A 285 -23.50 52.45 34.70
CA GLN A 285 -24.83 52.84 35.20
C GLN A 285 -25.22 52.07 36.49
N ARG A 286 -24.85 50.79 36.61
CA ARG A 286 -25.04 50.02 37.86
C ARG A 286 -24.13 50.50 38.99
N GLN A 287 -22.85 50.75 38.70
CA GLN A 287 -21.89 51.27 39.68
C GLN A 287 -22.31 52.65 40.20
N GLU A 288 -22.74 53.57 39.33
CA GLU A 288 -23.28 54.87 39.75
C GLU A 288 -24.55 54.73 40.61
N ALA A 289 -25.47 53.85 40.25
CA ALA A 289 -26.67 53.58 41.05
C ALA A 289 -26.34 52.96 42.41
N GLU A 290 -25.31 52.10 42.49
CA GLU A 290 -24.84 51.50 43.74
C GLU A 290 -24.12 52.52 44.63
N ILE A 291 -23.29 53.39 44.06
CA ILE A 291 -22.67 54.53 44.78
C ILE A 291 -23.75 55.43 45.38
N ARG A 292 -24.72 55.90 44.58
CA ARG A 292 -25.84 56.74 45.07
C ARG A 292 -26.66 56.05 46.16
N ARG A 293 -26.84 54.72 46.07
CA ARG A 293 -27.52 53.92 47.11
C ARG A 293 -26.70 53.86 48.40
N ILE A 294 -25.37 53.70 48.30
CA ILE A 294 -24.46 53.71 49.46
C ILE A 294 -24.43 55.09 50.11
N GLU A 295 -24.38 56.17 49.32
CA GLU A 295 -24.42 57.55 49.80
C GLU A 295 -25.72 57.85 50.55
N ALA A 296 -26.88 57.56 49.97
CA ALA A 296 -28.18 57.73 50.63
C ALA A 296 -28.29 56.91 51.94
N LEU A 297 -27.74 55.69 51.98
CA LEU A 297 -27.67 54.89 53.21
C LEU A 297 -26.69 55.46 54.25
N GLN A 298 -25.62 56.15 53.83
CA GLN A 298 -24.73 56.87 54.75
C GLN A 298 -25.39 58.14 55.29
N GLU A 299 -26.10 58.91 54.46
CA GLU A 299 -26.85 60.10 54.89
C GLU A 299 -27.96 59.73 55.86
N GLN A 300 -28.73 58.67 55.58
CA GLN A 300 -29.74 58.16 56.51
C GLN A 300 -29.11 57.73 57.85
N LYS A 301 -27.94 57.06 57.83
CA LYS A 301 -27.20 56.71 59.05
C LYS A 301 -26.70 57.96 59.81
N ARG A 302 -26.23 59.00 59.12
CA ARG A 302 -25.80 60.28 59.73
C ARG A 302 -26.99 61.01 60.37
N ALA A 303 -28.12 61.12 59.68
CA ALA A 303 -29.34 61.72 60.22
C ALA A 303 -29.84 60.97 61.47
N MET A 304 -29.90 59.64 61.42
CA MET A 304 -30.27 58.80 62.58
C MET A 304 -29.24 58.90 63.73
N ALA A 305 -27.96 59.13 63.44
CA ALA A 305 -26.94 59.37 64.47
C ALA A 305 -27.11 60.73 65.15
N ILE A 306 -27.42 61.78 64.40
CA ILE A 306 -27.70 63.13 64.93
C ILE A 306 -28.98 63.11 65.79
N GLU A 307 -30.03 62.44 65.33
CA GLU A 307 -31.28 62.30 66.10
C GLU A 307 -31.06 61.54 67.42
N ARG A 308 -30.25 60.47 67.39
CA ARG A 308 -29.83 59.72 68.59
C ARG A 308 -28.91 60.51 69.51
N ALA A 309 -28.09 61.42 68.99
CA ALA A 309 -27.25 62.30 69.81
C ALA A 309 -28.11 63.29 70.60
N LYS A 310 -29.05 63.99 69.94
CA LYS A 310 -30.01 64.89 70.62
C LYS A 310 -30.81 64.17 71.70
N LYS A 311 -31.32 62.96 71.41
CA LYS A 311 -32.05 62.14 72.40
C LYS A 311 -31.19 61.66 73.58
N ARG A 312 -29.86 61.68 73.47
CA ARG A 312 -28.94 61.46 74.61
C ARG A 312 -28.73 62.75 75.40
N GLU A 313 -28.45 63.85 74.71
CA GLU A 313 -28.31 65.20 75.28
C GLU A 313 -29.53 65.56 76.14
N GLU A 314 -30.75 65.47 75.59
CA GLU A 314 -32.00 65.67 76.34
C GLU A 314 -32.17 64.71 77.54
N ALA A 315 -31.57 63.51 77.51
CA ALA A 315 -31.66 62.53 78.59
C ALA A 315 -30.61 62.81 79.68
N GLU A 316 -29.42 63.25 79.30
CA GLU A 316 -28.35 63.70 80.18
C GLU A 316 -28.75 64.98 80.91
N GLU A 317 -29.41 65.94 80.23
CA GLU A 317 -30.07 67.10 80.87
C GLU A 317 -31.11 66.69 81.91
N ARG A 318 -32.00 65.73 81.58
CA ARG A 318 -33.01 65.22 82.51
C ARG A 318 -32.37 64.53 83.72
N ILE A 319 -31.27 63.79 83.53
CA ILE A 319 -30.49 63.20 84.62
C ILE A 319 -29.86 64.30 85.48
N HIS A 320 -29.28 65.34 84.87
CA HIS A 320 -28.68 66.48 85.59
C HIS A 320 -29.71 67.20 86.47
N GLN A 321 -30.88 67.56 85.92
CA GLN A 321 -31.96 68.22 86.66
C GLN A 321 -32.47 67.36 87.84
N VAL A 322 -32.56 66.04 87.67
CA VAL A 322 -32.94 65.12 88.76
C VAL A 322 -31.84 65.03 89.83
N LEU A 323 -30.57 64.98 89.44
CA LEU A 323 -29.43 64.99 90.37
C LEU A 323 -29.37 66.30 91.17
N GLU A 324 -29.48 67.45 90.51
CA GLU A 324 -29.49 68.78 91.12
C GLU A 324 -30.69 68.96 92.07
N SER A 325 -31.89 68.57 91.63
CA SER A 325 -33.08 68.54 92.49
C SER A 325 -32.88 67.66 93.73
N ASN A 326 -32.16 66.55 93.61
CA ASN A 326 -31.84 65.67 94.73
C ASN A 326 -30.73 66.21 95.63
N GLN A 327 -29.72 66.90 95.08
CA GLN A 327 -28.73 67.64 95.86
C GLN A 327 -29.39 68.75 96.69
N LEU A 328 -30.31 69.54 96.10
CA LEU A 328 -31.08 70.57 96.82
C LEU A 328 -31.96 69.98 97.93
N LYS A 329 -32.59 68.81 97.71
CA LYS A 329 -33.33 68.07 98.75
C LYS A 329 -32.41 67.57 99.87
N LEU A 330 -31.18 67.16 99.55
CA LEU A 330 -30.18 66.72 100.54
C LEU A 330 -29.60 67.91 101.33
N ALA A 331 -29.34 69.05 100.68
CA ALA A 331 -28.92 70.29 101.33
C ALA A 331 -29.97 70.75 102.35
N LYS A 332 -31.24 70.87 101.95
CA LYS A 332 -32.35 71.22 102.86
C LYS A 332 -32.52 70.22 104.02
N LYS A 333 -32.24 68.92 103.80
CA LYS A 333 -32.20 67.93 104.88
C LYS A 333 -31.04 68.15 105.86
N ARG A 334 -29.87 68.58 105.38
CA ARG A 334 -28.73 68.96 106.22
C ARG A 334 -29.05 70.21 107.03
N GLU A 335 -29.55 71.27 106.40
CA GLU A 335 -29.97 72.52 107.06
C GLU A 335 -30.98 72.26 108.19
N VAL A 336 -31.99 71.43 107.95
CA VAL A 336 -33.00 71.05 108.96
C VAL A 336 -32.41 70.19 110.10
N LEU A 337 -31.37 69.39 109.83
CA LEU A 337 -30.65 68.64 110.87
C LEU A 337 -29.74 69.56 111.69
N GLU A 338 -29.00 70.46 111.05
CA GLU A 338 -28.18 71.47 111.71
C GLU A 338 -29.02 72.42 112.57
N ALA A 339 -30.17 72.90 112.06
CA ALA A 339 -31.07 73.74 112.84
C ALA A 339 -31.60 73.01 114.08
N LYS A 340 -31.91 71.70 113.98
CA LYS A 340 -32.28 70.87 115.14
C LYS A 340 -31.12 70.64 116.11
N GLN A 341 -29.89 70.48 115.61
CA GLN A 341 -28.70 70.38 116.45
C GLN A 341 -28.44 71.70 117.19
N ARG A 342 -28.44 72.84 116.51
CA ARG A 342 -28.31 74.18 117.12
C ARG A 342 -29.39 74.42 118.17
N HIS A 343 -30.65 74.13 117.88
CA HIS A 343 -31.74 74.28 118.85
C HIS A 343 -31.60 73.35 120.07
N ASN A 344 -31.11 72.12 119.90
CA ASN A 344 -30.81 71.23 121.03
C ASN A 344 -29.60 71.72 121.84
N GLU A 345 -28.59 72.29 121.20
CA GLU A 345 -27.41 72.88 121.83
C GLU A 345 -27.79 74.13 122.64
N GLU A 346 -28.57 75.04 122.05
CA GLU A 346 -29.19 76.19 122.71
C GLU A 346 -30.01 75.78 123.94
N ARG A 347 -30.82 74.72 123.82
CA ARG A 347 -31.58 74.17 124.95
C ARG A 347 -30.68 73.54 126.02
N ARG A 348 -29.54 72.95 125.66
CA ARG A 348 -28.57 72.44 126.64
C ARG A 348 -27.90 73.60 127.38
N ILE A 349 -27.40 74.60 126.65
CA ILE A 349 -26.77 75.81 127.21
C ILE A 349 -27.74 76.58 128.12
N ALA A 350 -29.00 76.73 127.71
CA ALA A 350 -30.02 77.38 128.55
C ALA A 350 -30.35 76.59 129.83
N PHE A 351 -30.30 75.25 129.77
CA PHE A 351 -30.47 74.39 130.94
C PHE A 351 -29.24 74.40 131.86
N GLU A 352 -28.03 74.38 131.28
CA GLU A 352 -26.75 74.52 131.98
C GLU A 352 -26.71 75.86 132.73
N ARG A 353 -26.98 76.98 132.04
CA ARG A 353 -27.07 78.31 132.65
C ARG A 353 -28.13 78.39 133.75
N LYS A 354 -29.35 77.86 133.55
CA LYS A 354 -30.39 77.88 134.59
C LYS A 354 -29.98 77.06 135.83
N ARG A 355 -29.23 75.97 135.62
CA ARG A 355 -28.66 75.14 136.69
C ARG A 355 -27.53 75.87 137.44
N GLU A 356 -26.75 76.70 136.76
CA GLU A 356 -25.75 77.59 137.37
C GLU A 356 -26.44 78.71 138.17
N GLU A 357 -27.48 79.36 137.63
CA GLU A 357 -28.29 80.35 138.34
C GLU A 357 -28.92 79.76 139.62
N GLU A 358 -29.52 78.56 139.53
CA GLU A 358 -30.03 77.83 140.71
C GLU A 358 -28.93 77.38 141.70
N ALA A 359 -27.68 77.23 141.26
CA ALA A 359 -26.55 76.90 142.13
C ALA A 359 -25.98 78.15 142.81
N GLU A 360 -25.92 79.30 142.12
CA GLU A 360 -25.61 80.58 142.72
C GLU A 360 -26.67 81.01 143.74
N GLU A 361 -27.96 80.85 143.46
CA GLU A 361 -29.01 81.16 144.44
C GLU A 361 -28.88 80.30 145.70
N ARG A 362 -28.58 79.00 145.56
CA ARG A 362 -28.32 78.12 146.71
C ARG A 362 -27.09 78.59 147.50
N ARG A 363 -25.98 78.92 146.82
CA ARG A 363 -24.78 79.48 147.46
C ARG A 363 -25.09 80.78 148.21
N ARG A 364 -25.81 81.73 147.61
CA ARG A 364 -26.20 82.98 148.26
C ARG A 364 -27.09 82.73 149.48
N GLN A 365 -28.05 81.81 149.40
CA GLN A 365 -28.87 81.40 150.54
C GLN A 365 -28.06 80.68 151.64
N GLU A 366 -27.01 79.94 151.28
CA GLU A 366 -26.10 79.31 152.25
C GLU A 366 -25.18 80.35 152.91
N GLU A 367 -24.62 81.29 152.14
CA GLU A 367 -23.84 82.43 152.63
C GLU A 367 -24.67 83.36 153.53
N GLU A 368 -25.95 83.61 153.22
CA GLU A 368 -26.87 84.35 154.10
C GLU A 368 -27.19 83.58 155.39
N LYS A 369 -27.43 82.27 155.32
CA LYS A 369 -27.64 81.41 156.51
C LYS A 369 -26.37 81.35 157.37
N GLU A 370 -25.19 81.36 156.76
CA GLU A 370 -23.92 81.41 157.47
C GLU A 370 -23.69 82.78 158.14
N ARG A 371 -23.97 83.90 157.45
CA ARG A 371 -23.97 85.24 158.05
C ARG A 371 -24.94 85.34 159.24
N LEU A 372 -26.13 84.76 159.13
CA LEU A 372 -27.10 84.67 160.23
C LEU A 372 -26.55 83.86 161.42
N ARG A 373 -25.88 82.73 161.17
CA ARG A 373 -25.19 81.95 162.22
C ARG A 373 -24.07 82.76 162.88
N GLN A 374 -23.23 83.43 162.08
CA GLN A 374 -22.15 84.29 162.58
C GLN A 374 -22.70 85.45 163.42
N ALA A 375 -23.78 86.11 162.99
CA ALA A 375 -24.44 87.17 163.73
C ALA A 375 -25.00 86.70 165.08
N VAL A 376 -25.62 85.51 165.14
CA VAL A 376 -26.09 84.90 166.41
C VAL A 376 -24.93 84.54 167.34
N VAL A 377 -23.81 84.05 166.81
CA VAL A 377 -22.59 83.77 167.58
C VAL A 377 -21.96 85.08 168.10
N GLU A 378 -21.91 86.13 167.28
CA GLU A 378 -21.49 87.46 167.71
C GLU A 378 -22.41 88.05 168.79
N GLU A 379 -23.73 87.94 168.63
CA GLU A 379 -24.69 88.44 169.61
C GLU A 379 -24.55 87.72 170.95
N ALA A 380 -24.42 86.38 170.93
CA ALA A 380 -24.10 85.59 172.12
C ALA A 380 -22.76 86.01 172.76
N HIS A 381 -21.73 86.30 171.96
CA HIS A 381 -20.44 86.79 172.46
C HIS A 381 -20.56 88.21 173.07
N ARG A 382 -21.33 89.11 172.45
CA ARG A 382 -21.61 90.46 172.97
C ARG A 382 -22.45 90.39 174.26
N GLU A 383 -23.37 89.43 174.37
CA GLU A 383 -24.14 89.19 175.59
C GLU A 383 -23.27 88.62 176.72
N MET A 384 -22.33 87.72 176.39
CA MET A 384 -21.31 87.21 177.32
C MET A 384 -20.36 88.32 177.79
N GLU A 385 -19.90 89.22 176.92
CA GLU A 385 -19.12 90.39 177.33
C GLU A 385 -19.93 91.38 178.19
N ARG A 386 -21.21 91.62 177.88
CA ARG A 386 -22.12 92.38 178.75
C ARG A 386 -22.27 91.75 180.14
N LYS A 387 -22.34 90.41 180.22
CA LYS A 387 -22.37 89.67 181.48
C LYS A 387 -21.04 89.79 182.24
N LYS A 388 -19.88 89.76 181.57
CA LYS A 388 -18.56 90.03 182.19
C LYS A 388 -18.42 91.46 182.70
N GLN A 389 -18.87 92.48 181.95
CA GLN A 389 -18.78 93.88 182.35
C GLN A 389 -19.62 94.18 183.60
N LYS A 390 -20.83 93.60 183.72
CA LYS A 390 -21.67 93.70 184.94
C LYS A 390 -21.17 92.89 186.15
N VAL A 391 -20.01 92.24 186.04
CA VAL A 391 -19.33 91.52 187.14
C VAL A 391 -17.98 92.18 187.46
N ARG A 392 -17.71 93.37 186.89
CA ARG A 392 -16.44 94.13 187.04
C ARG A 392 -16.63 95.60 187.38
N SER A 393 -17.85 96.02 187.68
CA SER A 393 -18.24 97.33 188.24
C SER A 393 -19.53 97.18 189.04
#